data_AF-A0A7V2H8F0-F1
#
_entry.id   AF-A0A7V2H8F0-F1
#
_cell.length_a   1.000
_cell.length_b   1.000
_cell.length_c   1.000
_cell.angle_alpha   90.00
_cell.angle_beta   90.00
_cell.angle_gamma   90.00
#
_symmetry.space_group_name_H-M   'P 1'
#
loop_
_entity.id
_entity.type
_entity.pdbx_description
1 polymer ?
#
loop_
_entity_poly.entity_id
_entity_poly.type
_entity_poly.pdbx_seq_one_letter_code
_entity_poly.pdbx_strand_id
1 'polypeptide(L)'
;MRMFSRRSALAAMFLAAAPVAARSIQINEIVVNPPGTDQGREYVELKATIPVAIPAGTCLLMLDGDGTAGGLIDQVWNISSLSFGSNGLLLRRDTADVLNPAPAAGTNVVVQDFTPDLENGSATWLLVTGFTGNVGLDLDTNNDGVIDSPGTVPWLSILDGIGYFEESLPDQSDELTYADDFGFPSFGNPMGPTPPTPEDSFTPDIIFRLTDGSWIGADLLDPDTSDPTNPLVYADVEIRDIDNNTVDLSEFDVVTWTPGSVNPTRTIAAPNTWNVDSNGDWSTAGNWSASTVPDGSTARARLGSVITAPRTITLSSPITLNELSFDNVNAYTIAGGNALSFAGTSTTIIDVARGSHTISAPVNINKTGAISVAADSGLTLSGTLSFASGVALSKTGAGTLAARNLRVDSLNIDGGKVSILADGTAGGASRVTSLSQSAGTTLDLTNNGLAIDYTGASPAGAIRAAIISGRAGGTWTGPGITSSNAAASSSDSALGYAELSALGAAPGLFGEVTTDADTVLVRYTLLGDSNLSGNVNIADFSLLAANFNSGGEWYDGDYNYDNTVNIGDFSLLAANFNRALPADGPRGAVPEPATATLLLAAALAGHRRRRS
;
A
#
# COMPACT_ATOMS: atom_id res chain seq x y z
N MET A 1 -4.96 23.82 -18.65
CA MET A 1 -3.95 23.94 -17.58
C MET A 1 -2.70 23.25 -18.10
N ARG A 2 -1.65 24.02 -18.40
CA ARG A 2 -0.49 23.58 -19.20
C ARG A 2 0.45 22.74 -18.33
N MET A 3 0.66 21.48 -18.70
CA MET A 3 1.81 20.70 -18.25
C MET A 3 3.08 21.36 -18.77
N PHE A 4 3.87 21.96 -17.88
CA PHE A 4 5.22 22.39 -18.21
C PHE A 4 6.17 21.18 -18.10
N SER A 5 6.29 20.46 -19.22
CA SER A 5 7.53 19.78 -19.57
C SER A 5 8.53 20.87 -20.00
N ARG A 6 9.32 21.42 -19.07
CA ARG A 6 10.51 22.21 -19.44
C ARG A 6 11.67 21.27 -19.74
N ARG A 7 11.66 20.66 -20.93
CA ARG A 7 12.90 20.23 -21.61
C ARG A 7 13.21 21.26 -22.68
N SER A 8 13.85 22.35 -22.27
CA SER A 8 14.46 23.30 -23.20
C SER A 8 15.96 23.05 -23.20
N ALA A 9 16.46 22.58 -24.35
CA ALA A 9 17.86 22.33 -24.59
C ALA A 9 18.67 23.64 -24.55
N LEU A 10 19.56 23.77 -23.58
CA LEU A 10 20.78 24.57 -23.70
C LEU A 10 21.96 23.71 -23.22
N ALA A 11 22.95 23.54 -24.08
CA ALA A 11 24.14 22.76 -23.79
C ALA A 11 25.00 23.50 -22.74
N ALA A 12 24.83 23.17 -21.47
CA ALA A 12 25.74 23.52 -20.40
C ALA A 12 26.67 22.33 -20.11
N MET A 13 27.95 22.65 -19.98
CA MET A 13 29.07 21.74 -19.79
C MET A 13 28.84 20.89 -18.52
N PHE A 14 28.59 19.58 -18.68
CA PHE A 14 28.46 18.65 -17.55
C PHE A 14 29.72 18.68 -16.68
N LEU A 15 29.67 19.38 -15.54
CA LEU A 15 30.50 19.04 -14.40
C LEU A 15 29.89 17.77 -13.82
N ALA A 16 30.40 16.61 -14.24
CA ALA A 16 29.86 15.32 -13.86
C ALA A 16 29.80 15.19 -12.32
N ALA A 17 28.59 15.19 -11.76
CA ALA A 17 28.36 14.75 -10.40
C ALA A 17 28.79 13.28 -10.29
N ALA A 18 29.71 12.98 -9.36
CA ALA A 18 30.13 11.60 -9.11
C ALA A 18 28.92 10.75 -8.68
N PRO A 19 28.85 9.46 -9.08
CA PRO A 19 27.81 8.55 -8.59
C PRO A 19 27.81 8.52 -7.05
N VAL A 20 26.62 8.39 -6.45
CA VAL A 20 26.35 8.47 -5.00
C VAL A 20 27.27 7.56 -4.17
N ALA A 21 27.80 6.49 -4.75
CA ALA A 21 28.72 5.56 -4.10
C ALA A 21 30.20 6.03 -3.96
N ALA A 22 30.55 7.28 -4.33
CA ALA A 22 31.93 7.77 -4.28
C ALA A 22 32.11 9.22 -3.78
N ARG A 23 31.17 9.78 -3.00
CA ARG A 23 31.33 11.12 -2.40
C ARG A 23 31.95 10.99 -1.00
N SER A 24 33.09 11.63 -0.78
CA SER A 24 33.83 11.51 0.49
C SER A 24 33.20 12.31 1.64
N ILE A 25 32.48 13.38 1.33
CA ILE A 25 31.76 14.24 2.27
C ILE A 25 30.37 14.53 1.69
N GLN A 26 29.33 14.41 2.50
CA GLN A 26 27.93 14.52 2.10
C GLN A 26 27.12 15.28 3.14
N ILE A 27 26.05 15.91 2.70
CA ILE A 27 24.96 16.39 3.57
C ILE A 27 24.22 15.16 4.08
N ASN A 28 24.00 15.11 5.40
CA ASN A 28 23.41 13.96 6.09
C ASN A 28 21.98 14.23 6.56
N GLU A 29 21.78 15.34 7.28
CA GLU A 29 20.54 15.71 7.94
C GLU A 29 20.48 17.23 8.09
N ILE A 30 19.29 17.81 7.96
CA ILE A 30 19.01 19.24 8.11
C ILE A 30 17.70 19.33 8.88
N VAL A 31 17.73 19.95 10.07
CA VAL A 31 16.54 20.33 10.83
C VAL A 31 16.37 21.83 10.67
N VAL A 32 15.29 22.20 9.97
CA VAL A 32 15.04 23.58 9.53
C VAL A 32 13.95 24.23 10.35
N ASN A 33 12.82 23.56 10.59
CA ASN A 33 11.66 24.16 11.24
C ASN A 33 11.11 23.27 12.38
N PRO A 34 11.89 22.92 13.41
CA PRO A 34 11.41 22.00 14.43
C PRO A 34 10.19 22.57 15.19
N PRO A 35 9.09 21.82 15.41
CA PRO A 35 7.87 22.31 16.06
C PRO A 35 8.14 22.98 17.40
N GLY A 36 7.75 24.26 17.59
CA GLY A 36 8.00 25.03 18.81
C GLY A 36 8.85 26.28 18.56
N THR A 37 9.86 26.56 19.41
CA THR A 37 10.83 27.66 19.20
C THR A 37 12.07 27.19 18.45
N ASP A 38 12.42 27.80 17.32
CA ASP A 38 13.55 27.34 16.47
C ASP A 38 14.91 27.43 17.17
N GLN A 39 15.11 28.51 17.92
CA GLN A 39 16.28 28.76 18.77
C GLN A 39 16.75 27.53 19.56
N GLY A 40 17.96 27.08 19.23
CA GLY A 40 18.68 25.98 19.86
C GLY A 40 18.36 24.57 19.36
N ARG A 41 17.43 24.43 18.41
CA ARG A 41 16.94 23.13 17.92
C ARG A 41 17.24 22.86 16.45
N GLU A 42 17.57 23.89 15.68
CA GLU A 42 18.04 23.77 14.31
C GLU A 42 19.48 23.24 14.23
N TYR A 43 19.75 22.46 13.20
CA TYR A 43 21.10 21.99 12.90
C TYR A 43 21.25 21.49 11.47
N VAL A 44 22.51 21.43 11.04
CA VAL A 44 22.92 20.71 9.84
C VAL A 44 24.00 19.72 10.18
N GLU A 45 23.83 18.49 9.73
CA GLU A 45 24.79 17.42 9.87
C GLU A 45 25.40 17.03 8.53
N LEU A 46 26.72 16.90 8.53
CA LEU A 46 27.49 16.33 7.43
C LEU A 46 28.02 14.97 7.83
N LYS A 47 28.15 14.07 6.84
CA LYS A 47 28.80 12.77 7.01
C LYS A 47 29.96 12.56 6.07
N ALA A 48 30.91 11.74 6.49
CA ALA A 48 32.04 11.33 5.68
C ALA A 48 32.54 9.93 6.04
N THR A 49 33.12 9.25 5.05
CA THR A 49 33.92 8.05 5.32
C THR A 49 35.29 8.47 5.85
N ILE A 50 35.59 8.17 7.11
CA ILE A 50 36.85 8.53 7.75
C ILE A 50 37.97 7.52 7.44
N PRO A 51 39.25 7.94 7.39
CA PRO A 51 39.72 9.32 7.56
C PRO A 51 39.46 10.19 6.33
N VAL A 52 38.99 11.41 6.55
CA VAL A 52 38.77 12.42 5.50
C VAL A 52 39.40 13.74 5.92
N ALA A 53 39.91 14.50 4.95
CA ALA A 53 40.29 15.89 5.14
C ALA A 53 39.32 16.79 4.36
N ILE A 54 38.87 17.88 4.96
CA ILE A 54 38.00 18.86 4.30
C ILE A 54 38.85 19.69 3.34
N PRO A 55 38.54 19.73 2.02
CA PRO A 55 39.27 20.57 1.08
C PRO A 55 39.25 22.05 1.48
N ALA A 56 40.32 22.78 1.17
CA ALA A 56 40.38 24.21 1.46
C ALA A 56 39.32 24.97 0.64
N GLY A 57 38.65 25.93 1.27
CA GLY A 57 37.57 26.69 0.65
C GLY A 57 36.26 25.93 0.54
N THR A 58 36.07 24.85 1.32
CA THR A 58 34.79 24.14 1.38
C THR A 58 33.80 24.96 2.20
N CYS A 59 32.65 25.24 1.61
CA CYS A 59 31.53 25.94 2.25
C CYS A 59 30.24 25.14 2.10
N LEU A 60 29.40 25.17 3.13
CA LEU A 60 27.99 24.83 3.00
C LEU A 60 27.22 26.12 2.69
N LEU A 61 26.38 26.08 1.66
CA LEU A 61 25.57 27.19 1.19
C LEU A 61 24.09 26.85 1.32
N MET A 62 23.27 27.86 1.58
CA MET A 62 21.82 27.81 1.41
C MET A 62 21.44 28.85 0.36
N LEU A 63 20.71 28.42 -0.66
CA LEU A 63 20.05 29.30 -1.61
C LEU A 63 18.58 29.40 -1.21
N ASP A 64 18.11 30.63 -1.13
CA ASP A 64 16.72 30.99 -0.90
C ASP A 64 15.87 30.51 -2.09
N GLY A 65 14.76 29.87 -1.79
CA GLY A 65 13.77 29.40 -2.75
C GLY A 65 12.37 29.96 -2.50
N ASP A 66 12.17 30.85 -1.53
CA ASP A 66 10.87 31.37 -1.13
C ASP A 66 10.62 32.75 -1.77
N GLY A 67 9.43 32.91 -2.33
CA GLY A 67 8.90 34.19 -2.78
C GLY A 67 9.74 34.86 -3.88
N THR A 68 9.96 36.17 -3.74
CA THR A 68 10.68 36.97 -4.74
C THR A 68 12.20 36.96 -4.56
N ALA A 69 12.71 36.20 -3.59
CA ALA A 69 14.13 36.13 -3.23
C ALA A 69 14.86 34.91 -3.85
N GLY A 70 14.13 34.12 -4.63
CA GLY A 70 14.65 32.93 -5.30
C GLY A 70 16.02 33.13 -5.94
N GLY A 71 16.97 32.29 -5.54
CA GLY A 71 18.32 32.26 -6.11
C GLY A 71 19.34 33.08 -5.33
N LEU A 72 18.92 33.82 -4.30
CA LEU A 72 19.84 34.49 -3.39
C LEU A 72 20.64 33.48 -2.55
N ILE A 73 21.95 33.68 -2.45
CA ILE A 73 22.77 33.01 -1.44
C ILE A 73 22.43 33.62 -0.09
N ASP A 74 21.61 32.95 0.70
CA ASP A 74 21.20 33.45 2.02
C ASP A 74 22.22 33.07 3.10
N GLN A 75 22.77 31.85 3.05
CA GLN A 75 23.78 31.40 4.02
C GLN A 75 25.07 30.90 3.38
N VAL A 76 26.20 31.21 4.03
CA VAL A 76 27.54 30.70 3.67
C VAL A 76 28.30 30.32 4.92
N TRP A 77 28.60 29.04 5.07
CA TRP A 77 29.39 28.53 6.19
C TRP A 77 30.68 27.88 5.72
N ASN A 78 31.80 28.53 5.97
CA ASN A 78 33.11 27.93 5.72
C ASN A 78 33.38 26.81 6.74
N ILE A 79 33.61 25.60 6.24
CA ILE A 79 33.88 24.41 7.05
C ILE A 79 35.33 23.90 6.91
N SER A 80 36.17 24.61 6.15
CA SER A 80 37.52 24.14 5.78
C SER A 80 38.43 23.83 6.97
N SER A 81 38.23 24.50 8.10
CA SER A 81 39.03 24.30 9.32
C SER A 81 38.44 23.30 10.31
N LEU A 82 37.28 22.73 9.99
CA LEU A 82 36.59 21.77 10.84
C LEU A 82 37.10 20.34 10.57
N SER A 83 36.67 19.41 11.40
CA SER A 83 36.99 17.99 11.26
C SER A 83 35.75 17.13 11.50
N PHE A 84 35.70 15.95 10.90
CA PHE A 84 34.69 14.97 11.26
C PHE A 84 35.05 14.28 12.57
N GLY A 85 34.02 13.92 13.32
CA GLY A 85 34.14 13.10 14.52
C GLY A 85 34.69 11.71 14.23
N SER A 86 35.02 10.97 15.30
CA SER A 86 35.49 9.59 15.18
C SER A 86 34.45 8.61 14.62
N ASN A 87 33.18 9.01 14.58
CA ASN A 87 32.09 8.28 13.94
C ASN A 87 31.80 8.77 12.50
N GLY A 88 32.58 9.73 11.98
CA GLY A 88 32.40 10.29 10.64
C GLY A 88 31.32 11.35 10.52
N LEU A 89 30.82 11.90 11.63
CA LEU A 89 29.80 12.95 11.65
C LEU A 89 30.37 14.31 12.09
N LEU A 90 29.88 15.37 11.45
CA LEU A 90 30.13 16.76 11.82
C LEU A 90 28.76 17.45 11.93
N LEU A 91 28.37 17.77 13.15
CA LEU A 91 27.11 18.43 13.47
C LEU A 91 27.38 19.92 13.71
N ARG A 92 26.71 20.80 12.97
CA ARG A 92 26.69 22.24 13.22
C ARG A 92 25.31 22.63 13.71
N ARG A 93 25.24 23.38 14.81
CA ARG A 93 23.97 23.68 15.48
C ARG A 93 23.97 25.06 16.12
N ASP A 94 22.76 25.57 16.33
CA ASP A 94 22.50 26.95 16.75
C ASP A 94 23.11 27.28 18.13
N THR A 95 22.70 26.56 19.18
CA THR A 95 23.11 26.87 20.56
C THR A 95 23.96 25.79 21.23
N ALA A 96 24.57 26.18 22.36
CA ALA A 96 25.35 25.27 23.21
C ALA A 96 24.47 24.42 24.15
N ASP A 97 23.16 24.69 24.24
CA ASP A 97 22.23 23.90 25.03
C ASP A 97 22.21 22.47 24.51
N VAL A 98 22.09 21.44 25.33
CA VAL A 98 22.21 20.05 24.85
C VAL A 98 20.97 19.69 24.01
N LEU A 99 21.13 19.24 22.75
CA LEU A 99 20.02 18.58 22.03
C LEU A 99 19.62 17.37 22.87
N ASN A 100 18.31 17.10 22.96
CA ASN A 100 17.85 15.87 23.57
C ASN A 100 17.05 15.10 22.52
N PRO A 101 17.48 13.87 22.17
CA PRO A 101 18.68 13.19 22.66
C PRO A 101 19.99 13.87 22.24
N ALA A 102 21.02 13.70 23.07
CA ALA A 102 22.34 14.29 22.81
C ALA A 102 23.00 13.67 21.57
N PRO A 103 23.85 14.44 20.85
CA PRO A 103 24.58 13.92 19.70
C PRO A 103 25.31 12.63 20.02
N ALA A 104 25.29 11.65 19.12
CA ALA A 104 25.92 10.36 19.42
C ALA A 104 27.42 10.49 19.74
N ALA A 105 27.90 9.56 20.55
CA ALA A 105 29.28 9.57 21.02
C ALA A 105 30.25 9.57 19.83
N GLY A 106 31.17 10.53 19.85
CA GLY A 106 32.21 10.67 18.82
C GLY A 106 31.89 11.64 17.69
N THR A 107 30.66 12.19 17.62
CA THR A 107 30.31 13.29 16.70
C THR A 107 31.11 14.55 17.05
N ASN A 108 31.66 15.23 16.04
CA ASN A 108 32.21 16.57 16.25
C ASN A 108 31.07 17.59 16.21
N VAL A 109 30.87 18.35 17.29
CA VAL A 109 29.79 19.33 17.42
C VAL A 109 30.38 20.74 17.36
N VAL A 110 29.88 21.53 16.42
CA VAL A 110 30.23 22.95 16.24
C VAL A 110 29.02 23.79 16.55
N VAL A 111 29.13 24.64 17.56
CA VAL A 111 28.06 25.57 17.95
C VAL A 111 28.27 26.90 17.23
N GLN A 112 27.25 27.37 16.54
CA GLN A 112 27.19 28.69 15.93
C GLN A 112 25.74 29.16 15.96
N ASP A 113 25.52 30.34 16.54
CA ASP A 113 24.25 31.04 16.50
C ASP A 113 23.82 31.33 15.05
N PHE A 114 22.66 30.81 14.66
CA PHE A 114 22.02 31.10 13.38
C PHE A 114 21.19 32.37 13.59
N THR A 115 21.76 33.56 13.33
CA THR A 115 21.00 34.82 13.38
C THR A 115 21.01 35.50 12.01
N PRO A 116 19.84 35.63 11.32
CA PRO A 116 18.55 35.00 11.67
C PRO A 116 18.65 33.46 11.68
N ASP A 117 17.68 32.81 12.34
CA ASP A 117 17.54 31.34 12.39
C ASP A 117 17.47 30.77 10.94
N LEU A 118 17.52 29.45 10.77
CA LEU A 118 17.38 28.88 9.43
C LEU A 118 16.02 29.27 8.81
N GLU A 119 16.00 29.38 7.49
CA GLU A 119 14.77 29.72 6.77
C GLU A 119 13.80 28.54 6.75
N ASN A 120 12.53 28.82 7.08
CA ASN A 120 11.45 27.83 7.11
C ASN A 120 10.75 27.66 5.74
N GLY A 121 11.13 28.44 4.73
CA GLY A 121 10.63 28.38 3.36
C GLY A 121 11.37 27.36 2.47
N SER A 122 11.01 27.33 1.18
CA SER A 122 11.71 26.51 0.18
C SER A 122 13.19 26.88 0.12
N ALA A 123 14.08 25.88 0.03
CA ALA A 123 15.51 26.15 -0.03
C ALA A 123 16.30 25.10 -0.80
N THR A 124 17.52 25.49 -1.20
CA THR A 124 18.51 24.59 -1.77
C THR A 124 19.81 24.64 -0.99
N TRP A 125 20.22 23.49 -0.43
CA TRP A 125 21.49 23.36 0.26
C TRP A 125 22.56 22.79 -0.68
N LEU A 126 23.72 23.45 -0.75
CA LEU A 126 24.86 23.03 -1.57
C LEU A 126 26.14 22.98 -0.75
N LEU A 127 26.83 21.85 -0.79
CA LEU A 127 28.18 21.69 -0.25
C LEU A 127 29.20 21.91 -1.36
N VAL A 128 29.89 23.04 -1.36
CA VAL A 128 30.77 23.46 -2.47
C VAL A 128 32.23 23.56 -2.04
N THR A 129 33.16 23.51 -3.00
CA THR A 129 34.59 23.78 -2.78
C THR A 129 35.08 24.97 -3.58
N GLY A 130 36.10 25.65 -3.04
CA GLY A 130 36.69 26.84 -3.68
C GLY A 130 35.72 28.00 -3.79
N PHE A 131 34.83 28.18 -2.81
CA PHE A 131 33.86 29.26 -2.81
C PHE A 131 34.54 30.64 -2.77
N THR A 132 34.11 31.57 -3.62
CA THR A 132 34.60 32.94 -3.71
C THR A 132 33.50 34.00 -3.65
N GLY A 133 32.25 33.58 -3.41
CA GLY A 133 31.08 34.46 -3.40
C GLY A 133 30.84 35.12 -2.05
N ASN A 134 29.63 35.65 -1.87
CA ASN A 134 29.17 36.28 -0.65
C ASN A 134 27.67 36.04 -0.47
N VAL A 135 27.21 36.10 0.78
CA VAL A 135 25.78 36.19 1.12
C VAL A 135 25.16 37.40 0.38
N GLY A 136 23.94 37.23 -0.10
CA GLY A 136 23.16 38.21 -0.88
C GLY A 136 23.51 38.26 -2.37
N LEU A 137 24.37 37.38 -2.88
CA LEU A 137 24.55 37.23 -4.31
C LEU A 137 23.34 36.48 -4.89
N ASP A 138 22.69 37.10 -5.87
CA ASP A 138 21.57 36.51 -6.61
C ASP A 138 22.07 35.71 -7.82
N LEU A 139 21.70 34.43 -7.89
CA LEU A 139 22.07 33.52 -8.96
C LEU A 139 20.93 33.26 -9.97
N ASP A 140 19.71 33.67 -9.66
CA ASP A 140 18.53 33.63 -10.53
C ASP A 140 17.86 35.00 -10.51
N THR A 141 18.48 35.98 -11.17
CA THR A 141 18.05 37.38 -11.10
C THR A 141 16.69 37.66 -11.73
N ASN A 142 16.12 36.67 -12.40
CA ASN A 142 14.86 36.76 -13.09
C ASN A 142 13.75 35.92 -12.41
N ASN A 143 14.10 35.17 -11.37
CA ASN A 143 13.26 34.30 -10.56
C ASN A 143 12.43 33.31 -11.41
N ASP A 144 13.02 32.72 -12.46
CA ASP A 144 12.33 31.74 -13.31
C ASP A 144 12.57 30.28 -12.90
N GLY A 145 13.24 30.08 -11.77
CA GLY A 145 13.58 28.78 -11.19
C GLY A 145 14.77 28.13 -11.91
N VAL A 146 15.60 28.92 -12.58
CA VAL A 146 16.79 28.45 -13.29
C VAL A 146 17.96 29.39 -13.03
N ILE A 147 19.08 28.84 -12.58
CA ILE A 147 20.31 29.63 -12.40
C ILE A 147 20.73 30.26 -13.73
N ASP A 148 20.88 31.59 -13.76
CA ASP A 148 21.15 32.37 -14.97
C ASP A 148 22.50 32.04 -15.62
N SER A 149 23.50 31.67 -14.81
CA SER A 149 24.89 31.49 -15.25
C SER A 149 25.60 30.35 -14.50
N PRO A 150 25.15 29.10 -14.67
CA PRO A 150 25.62 27.96 -13.87
C PRO A 150 27.10 27.64 -14.10
N GLY A 151 27.68 28.09 -15.23
CA GLY A 151 29.11 27.92 -15.55
C GLY A 151 30.06 28.96 -14.92
N THR A 152 29.53 30.02 -14.29
CA THR A 152 30.32 31.09 -13.64
C THR A 152 29.94 31.31 -12.19
N VAL A 153 29.28 30.32 -11.58
CA VAL A 153 28.98 30.29 -10.16
C VAL A 153 30.26 30.45 -9.32
N PRO A 154 30.17 31.06 -8.14
CA PRO A 154 31.34 31.45 -7.36
C PRO A 154 31.92 30.28 -6.54
N TRP A 155 32.06 29.11 -7.14
CA TRP A 155 32.71 27.93 -6.58
C TRP A 155 33.36 27.08 -7.68
N LEU A 156 34.30 26.23 -7.30
CA LEU A 156 35.04 25.38 -8.23
C LEU A 156 34.31 24.06 -8.53
N SER A 157 33.65 23.48 -7.52
CA SER A 157 32.87 22.25 -7.68
C SER A 157 31.89 22.08 -6.53
N ILE A 158 30.89 21.22 -6.73
CA ILE A 158 29.89 20.86 -5.74
C ILE A 158 30.13 19.41 -5.31
N LEU A 159 30.26 19.18 -4.01
CA LEU A 159 30.41 17.86 -3.41
C LEU A 159 29.06 17.16 -3.26
N ASP A 160 28.03 17.91 -2.83
CA ASP A 160 26.71 17.37 -2.56
C ASP A 160 25.65 18.49 -2.53
N GLY A 161 24.38 18.12 -2.66
CA GLY A 161 23.26 19.07 -2.60
C GLY A 161 21.91 18.39 -2.45
N ILE A 162 20.93 19.15 -1.96
CA ILE A 162 19.53 18.75 -1.80
C ILE A 162 18.64 19.99 -1.83
N GLY A 163 17.49 19.89 -2.48
CA GLY A 163 16.47 20.92 -2.51
C GLY A 163 15.14 20.44 -1.93
N TYR A 164 14.39 21.33 -1.30
CA TYR A 164 13.06 21.04 -0.77
C TYR A 164 12.13 22.23 -0.94
N PHE A 165 10.84 21.95 -0.87
CA PHE A 165 9.78 22.94 -1.00
C PHE A 165 9.03 23.08 0.31
N GLU A 166 8.68 24.32 0.67
CA GLU A 166 7.60 24.62 1.60
C GLU A 166 6.27 24.55 0.83
N GLU A 167 5.17 24.22 1.53
CA GLU A 167 3.84 24.35 0.97
C GLU A 167 3.17 25.66 1.42
N SER A 168 3.54 26.77 0.78
CA SER A 168 2.84 28.03 0.96
C SER A 168 1.49 28.03 0.20
N LEU A 169 0.38 28.24 0.93
CA LEU A 169 -0.94 28.45 0.33
C LEU A 169 -1.23 29.95 0.22
N PRO A 170 -1.87 30.44 -0.86
CA PRO A 170 -2.50 29.70 -1.97
C PRO A 170 -1.73 29.70 -3.30
N ASP A 171 -0.49 30.23 -3.35
CA ASP A 171 0.25 30.41 -4.60
C ASP A 171 1.65 29.79 -4.52
N GLN A 172 1.80 28.59 -5.11
CA GLN A 172 3.08 27.88 -5.18
C GLN A 172 3.95 28.34 -6.36
N SER A 173 3.56 29.40 -7.10
CA SER A 173 4.34 29.84 -8.27
C SER A 173 5.69 30.45 -7.92
N ASP A 174 5.88 30.80 -6.65
CA ASP A 174 7.03 31.52 -6.14
C ASP A 174 7.96 30.61 -5.31
N GLU A 175 7.64 29.30 -5.23
CA GLU A 175 8.47 28.29 -4.54
C GLU A 175 9.46 27.63 -5.51
N LEU A 176 10.75 27.80 -5.24
CA LEU A 176 11.85 27.43 -6.13
C LEU A 176 12.86 26.51 -5.45
N THR A 177 13.48 25.68 -6.27
CA THR A 177 14.68 24.91 -5.90
C THR A 177 15.65 24.94 -7.06
N TYR A 178 16.94 24.85 -6.76
CA TYR A 178 18.02 24.89 -7.75
C TYR A 178 18.91 23.66 -7.67
N ALA A 179 18.56 22.65 -6.86
CA ALA A 179 19.43 21.49 -6.71
C ALA A 179 19.55 20.71 -8.04
N ASP A 180 18.46 20.63 -8.80
CA ASP A 180 18.37 19.96 -10.08
C ASP A 180 19.18 20.66 -11.19
N ASP A 181 19.27 21.99 -11.17
CA ASP A 181 20.17 22.76 -12.03
C ASP A 181 21.64 22.34 -11.89
N PHE A 182 22.00 21.85 -10.71
CA PHE A 182 23.33 21.33 -10.39
C PHE A 182 23.41 19.79 -10.44
N GLY A 183 22.34 19.12 -10.85
CA GLY A 183 22.29 17.65 -10.96
C GLY A 183 22.16 16.92 -9.62
N PHE A 184 21.62 17.59 -8.60
CA PHE A 184 21.30 17.03 -7.30
C PHE A 184 19.77 16.81 -7.16
N PRO A 185 19.35 15.90 -6.28
CA PRO A 185 17.93 15.67 -6.05
C PRO A 185 17.26 16.87 -5.38
N SER A 186 15.98 17.07 -5.72
CA SER A 186 15.03 17.88 -4.97
C SER A 186 13.78 17.04 -4.69
N PHE A 187 13.10 17.28 -3.58
CA PHE A 187 11.77 16.71 -3.36
C PHE A 187 10.79 17.25 -4.41
N GLY A 188 9.67 16.57 -4.66
CA GLY A 188 8.70 17.05 -5.64
C GLY A 188 7.96 18.30 -5.15
N ASN A 189 7.47 19.13 -6.07
CA ASN A 189 6.62 20.29 -5.75
C ASN A 189 5.13 19.97 -6.04
N PRO A 190 4.20 20.16 -5.09
CA PRO A 190 4.42 20.37 -3.65
C PRO A 190 4.78 19.06 -2.93
N MET A 191 5.47 19.12 -1.79
CA MET A 191 5.88 17.94 -1.00
C MET A 191 4.68 17.17 -0.39
N GLY A 192 3.52 17.80 -0.27
CA GLY A 192 2.26 17.23 0.23
C GLY A 192 1.08 17.34 -0.76
N PRO A 193 -0.04 16.66 -0.48
CA PRO A 193 -1.29 16.91 -1.20
C PRO A 193 -1.83 18.30 -0.84
N THR A 194 -2.18 19.12 -1.83
CA THR A 194 -2.71 20.47 -1.61
C THR A 194 -3.89 20.46 -0.62
N PRO A 195 -3.73 21.00 0.59
CA PRO A 195 -4.73 20.83 1.62
C PRO A 195 -5.87 21.84 1.50
N PRO A 196 -7.03 21.56 2.13
CA PRO A 196 -8.13 22.51 2.20
C PRO A 196 -7.82 23.70 3.15
N THR A 197 -6.84 23.56 4.05
CA THR A 197 -6.44 24.57 5.03
C THR A 197 -4.91 24.63 5.21
N PRO A 198 -4.32 25.80 5.51
CA PRO A 198 -2.87 25.95 5.78
C PRO A 198 -2.35 25.17 6.99
N GLU A 199 -3.23 24.64 7.84
CA GLU A 199 -2.86 23.82 9.01
C GLU A 199 -2.57 22.36 8.62
N ASP A 200 -2.86 21.98 7.38
CA ASP A 200 -2.64 20.63 6.83
C ASP A 200 -1.52 20.65 5.75
N SER A 201 -0.78 21.76 5.59
CA SER A 201 0.30 21.91 4.60
C SER A 201 1.54 21.13 5.02
N PHE A 202 2.16 20.44 4.07
CA PHE A 202 3.40 19.71 4.33
C PHE A 202 4.61 20.65 4.19
N THR A 203 5.23 20.99 5.32
CA THR A 203 6.52 21.69 5.36
C THR A 203 7.52 20.79 6.07
N PRO A 204 8.62 20.37 5.41
CA PRO A 204 9.55 19.46 6.05
C PRO A 204 10.28 20.17 7.21
N ASP A 205 9.99 19.78 8.44
CA ASP A 205 10.74 20.24 9.61
C ASP A 205 12.15 19.62 9.64
N ILE A 206 12.28 18.41 9.07
CA ILE A 206 13.53 17.69 8.94
C ILE A 206 13.67 17.00 7.59
N ILE A 207 14.88 17.06 7.04
CA ILE A 207 15.29 16.32 5.85
C ILE A 207 16.55 15.56 6.14
N PHE A 208 16.57 14.27 5.79
CA PHE A 208 17.68 13.40 6.13
C PHE A 208 17.84 12.29 5.10
N ARG A 209 19.07 11.79 5.06
CA ARG A 209 19.45 10.70 4.17
C ARG A 209 19.28 9.37 4.89
N LEU A 210 18.93 8.30 4.21
CA LEU A 210 18.99 6.93 4.75
C LEU A 210 20.39 6.33 4.59
N THR A 211 20.60 5.14 5.16
CA THR A 211 21.85 4.38 5.02
C THR A 211 22.13 3.93 3.58
N ASP A 212 21.09 3.73 2.76
CA ASP A 212 21.20 3.43 1.32
C ASP A 212 21.44 4.67 0.45
N GLY A 213 21.38 5.86 1.05
CA GLY A 213 21.63 7.14 0.40
C GLY A 213 20.38 7.86 -0.13
N SER A 214 19.18 7.28 -0.03
CA SER A 214 17.93 7.97 -0.41
C SER A 214 17.59 9.09 0.57
N TRP A 215 16.77 10.04 0.14
CA TRP A 215 16.32 11.17 0.97
C TRP A 215 14.90 10.97 1.45
N ILE A 216 14.64 11.43 2.67
CA ILE A 216 13.34 11.46 3.31
C ILE A 216 13.13 12.86 3.89
N GLY A 217 11.93 13.40 3.71
CA GLY A 217 11.44 14.61 4.39
C GLY A 217 10.37 14.21 5.38
N ALA A 218 10.38 14.82 6.57
CA ALA A 218 9.35 14.59 7.56
C ALA A 218 8.83 15.92 8.13
N ASP A 219 7.52 15.98 8.25
CA ASP A 219 6.75 17.04 8.88
C ASP A 219 6.28 16.53 10.25
N LEU A 220 6.62 17.25 11.31
CA LEU A 220 6.52 16.82 12.69
C LEU A 220 5.31 17.52 13.32
N LEU A 221 4.12 16.94 13.20
CA LEU A 221 2.87 17.67 13.49
C LEU A 221 2.54 17.86 14.98
N ASP A 222 3.09 17.05 15.91
CA ASP A 222 2.84 17.19 17.36
C ASP A 222 4.05 16.76 18.23
N PRO A 223 4.70 17.68 18.99
CA PRO A 223 5.74 17.29 19.93
C PRO A 223 5.18 16.35 21.00
N ASP A 224 5.83 15.20 21.22
CA ASP A 224 5.39 14.25 22.24
C ASP A 224 5.46 14.90 23.63
N THR A 225 4.30 15.36 24.12
CA THR A 225 4.18 16.00 25.44
C THR A 225 4.49 15.05 26.61
N SER A 226 4.65 13.74 26.36
CA SER A 226 4.99 12.75 27.37
C SER A 226 6.47 12.73 27.75
N ASP A 227 7.36 13.27 26.90
CA ASP A 227 8.76 13.55 27.22
C ASP A 227 9.10 15.03 26.95
N PRO A 228 8.74 15.95 27.87
CA PRO A 228 9.00 17.38 27.70
C PRO A 228 10.50 17.73 27.70
N THR A 229 11.38 16.76 27.94
CA THR A 229 12.81 16.95 27.83
C THR A 229 13.34 16.63 26.44
N ASN A 230 12.63 15.82 25.65
CA ASN A 230 13.05 15.33 24.34
C ASN A 230 12.16 15.94 23.24
N PRO A 231 12.46 17.17 22.80
CA PRO A 231 11.64 17.87 21.83
C PRO A 231 11.68 17.26 20.43
N LEU A 232 12.46 16.19 20.20
CA LEU A 232 12.63 15.51 18.91
C LEU A 232 11.92 14.14 18.84
N VAL A 233 11.20 13.73 19.87
CA VAL A 233 10.26 12.59 19.81
C VAL A 233 8.88 13.14 19.54
N TYR A 234 8.27 12.67 18.45
CA TYR A 234 6.99 13.17 17.98
C TYR A 234 5.96 12.04 17.98
N ALA A 235 4.76 12.35 18.46
CA ALA A 235 3.66 11.39 18.59
C ALA A 235 2.97 11.13 17.24
N ASP A 236 3.07 12.09 16.32
CA ASP A 236 2.59 12.01 14.96
C ASP A 236 3.63 12.60 14.01
N VAL A 237 3.90 11.90 12.90
CA VAL A 237 4.91 12.29 11.91
C VAL A 237 4.39 11.92 10.52
N GLU A 238 4.34 12.89 9.62
CA GLU A 238 4.12 12.64 8.22
C GLU A 238 5.45 12.54 7.48
N ILE A 239 5.66 11.46 6.71
CA ILE A 239 6.93 11.19 6.02
C ILE A 239 6.73 11.07 4.52
N ARG A 240 7.67 11.64 3.77
CA ARG A 240 7.73 11.61 2.31
C ARG A 240 9.09 11.15 1.80
N ASP A 241 9.10 10.35 0.74
CA ASP A 241 10.31 10.11 -0.05
C ASP A 241 10.57 11.26 -1.05
N ILE A 242 11.71 11.21 -1.73
CA ILE A 242 12.11 12.24 -2.71
C ILE A 242 11.11 12.44 -3.86
N ASP A 243 10.27 11.45 -4.14
CA ASP A 243 9.24 11.48 -5.18
C ASP A 243 7.85 11.88 -4.60
N ASN A 244 7.80 12.35 -3.35
CA ASN A 244 6.61 12.71 -2.56
C ASN A 244 5.62 11.57 -2.31
N ASN A 245 6.07 10.31 -2.34
CA ASN A 245 5.22 9.21 -1.88
C ASN A 245 5.20 9.20 -0.35
N THR A 246 4.02 8.99 0.24
CA THR A 246 3.89 8.72 1.69
C THR A 246 4.68 7.47 2.06
N VAL A 247 5.50 7.57 3.11
CA VAL A 247 6.29 6.44 3.63
C VAL A 247 5.75 6.04 5.01
N ASP A 248 5.54 4.74 5.21
CA ASP A 248 5.15 4.20 6.51
C ASP A 248 6.37 4.15 7.45
N LEU A 249 6.23 4.69 8.67
CA LEU A 249 7.26 4.66 9.71
C LEU A 249 7.77 3.25 10.03
N SER A 250 6.94 2.23 9.84
CA SER A 250 7.32 0.82 10.03
C SER A 250 8.30 0.31 8.96
N GLU A 251 8.53 1.08 7.88
CA GLU A 251 9.56 0.78 6.89
C GLU A 251 11.00 0.98 7.42
N PHE A 252 11.20 1.37 8.68
CA PHE A 252 12.52 1.69 9.23
C PHE A 252 12.87 0.88 10.49
N ASP A 253 14.15 0.50 10.61
CA ASP A 253 14.71 -0.21 11.77
C ASP A 253 14.91 0.81 12.91
N VAL A 254 13.83 1.14 13.62
CA VAL A 254 13.78 2.12 14.73
C VAL A 254 13.97 3.57 14.26
N VAL A 255 12.87 4.34 14.27
CA VAL A 255 12.89 5.79 14.02
C VAL A 255 13.00 6.52 15.34
N THR A 256 14.23 6.85 15.73
CA THR A 256 14.51 7.86 16.75
C THR A 256 15.25 9.00 16.09
N TRP A 257 14.61 10.16 15.98
CA TRP A 257 15.19 11.40 15.46
C TRP A 257 16.21 11.91 16.47
N THR A 258 17.44 11.40 16.35
CA THR A 258 18.54 11.70 17.26
C THR A 258 19.64 12.38 16.47
N PRO A 259 19.96 13.64 16.77
CA PRO A 259 21.10 14.32 16.18
C PRO A 259 22.36 13.45 16.33
N GLY A 260 23.21 13.35 15.32
CA GLY A 260 24.44 12.56 15.44
C GLY A 260 24.25 11.05 15.44
N SER A 261 23.06 10.49 15.21
CA SER A 261 22.86 9.04 15.15
C SER A 261 23.20 8.45 13.77
N VAL A 262 23.25 7.11 13.71
CA VAL A 262 23.24 6.43 12.42
C VAL A 262 21.85 6.62 11.81
N ASN A 263 21.80 7.15 10.59
CA ASN A 263 20.56 7.31 9.84
C ASN A 263 19.72 6.03 9.88
N PRO A 264 18.39 6.13 9.88
CA PRO A 264 17.54 4.95 9.87
C PRO A 264 17.82 4.12 8.62
N THR A 265 17.80 2.80 8.79
CA THR A 265 17.88 1.86 7.69
C THR A 265 16.47 1.49 7.28
N ARG A 266 16.18 1.65 5.99
CA ARG A 266 14.93 1.15 5.44
C ARG A 266 14.93 -0.37 5.49
N THR A 267 13.97 -0.96 6.21
CA THR A 267 13.81 -2.40 6.38
C THR A 267 13.21 -3.06 5.13
N ILE A 268 12.59 -2.27 4.27
CA ILE A 268 12.02 -2.73 3.00
C ILE A 268 12.55 -1.87 1.85
N ALA A 269 12.94 -2.48 0.74
CA ALA A 269 13.54 -1.76 -0.39
C ALA A 269 12.52 -0.87 -1.11
N ALA A 270 12.97 0.21 -1.76
CA ALA A 270 12.13 0.98 -2.69
C ALA A 270 11.52 0.09 -3.78
N PRO A 271 10.32 0.41 -4.28
CA PRO A 271 9.70 -0.38 -5.34
C PRO A 271 10.52 -0.32 -6.63
N ASN A 272 10.84 -1.48 -7.17
CA ASN A 272 11.43 -1.62 -8.49
C ASN A 272 10.33 -1.49 -9.55
N THR A 273 10.49 -0.58 -10.51
CA THR A 273 9.39 -0.15 -11.38
C THR A 273 9.51 -0.76 -12.77
N TRP A 274 8.40 -1.25 -13.32
CA TRP A 274 8.34 -1.71 -14.71
C TRP A 274 8.70 -0.56 -15.67
N ASN A 275 9.66 -0.77 -16.57
CA ASN A 275 10.28 0.30 -17.36
C ASN A 275 9.96 0.26 -18.86
N VAL A 276 9.24 -0.75 -19.36
CA VAL A 276 8.98 -0.93 -20.80
C VAL A 276 7.52 -0.73 -21.16
N ASP A 277 7.23 0.09 -22.18
CA ASP A 277 5.89 0.20 -22.79
C ASP A 277 5.63 -0.93 -23.79
N SER A 278 5.63 -2.17 -23.30
CA SER A 278 5.34 -3.35 -24.11
C SER A 278 4.88 -4.50 -23.22
N ASN A 279 4.32 -5.55 -23.84
CA ASN A 279 4.19 -6.82 -23.15
C ASN A 279 5.59 -7.36 -22.84
N GLY A 280 5.74 -8.05 -21.71
CA GLY A 280 7.05 -8.57 -21.33
C GLY A 280 6.96 -9.68 -20.29
N ASP A 281 8.13 -10.21 -19.94
CA ASP A 281 8.30 -11.20 -18.89
C ASP A 281 8.77 -10.52 -17.61
N TRP A 282 8.17 -10.88 -16.47
CA TRP A 282 8.55 -10.39 -15.15
C TRP A 282 10.02 -10.72 -14.86
N SER A 283 10.48 -11.91 -15.28
CA SER A 283 11.81 -12.42 -14.95
C SER A 283 12.92 -11.85 -15.85
N THR A 284 12.60 -10.90 -16.73
CA THR A 284 13.61 -10.19 -17.54
C THR A 284 14.07 -8.93 -16.81
N ALA A 285 15.29 -8.95 -16.28
CA ALA A 285 15.87 -7.85 -15.49
C ALA A 285 15.84 -6.49 -16.22
N GLY A 286 16.04 -6.47 -17.54
CA GLY A 286 16.01 -5.24 -18.34
C GLY A 286 14.64 -4.56 -18.45
N ASN A 287 13.56 -5.24 -18.03
CA ASN A 287 12.22 -4.66 -17.99
C ASN A 287 11.97 -3.84 -16.70
N TRP A 288 12.94 -3.77 -15.79
CA TRP A 288 12.81 -3.13 -14.49
C TRP A 288 13.79 -1.96 -14.33
N SER A 289 13.40 -0.91 -13.61
CA SER A 289 14.19 0.31 -13.46
C SER A 289 15.55 0.06 -12.81
N ALA A 290 15.64 -0.88 -11.87
CA ALA A 290 16.89 -1.24 -11.19
C ALA A 290 17.76 -2.22 -11.99
N SER A 291 17.37 -2.61 -13.21
CA SER A 291 18.04 -3.68 -13.99
C SER A 291 18.22 -4.99 -13.22
N THR A 292 17.31 -5.26 -12.29
CA THR A 292 17.20 -6.48 -11.47
C THR A 292 15.74 -6.92 -11.43
N VAL A 293 15.49 -8.21 -11.17
CA VAL A 293 14.12 -8.73 -11.07
C VAL A 293 13.63 -8.54 -9.62
N PRO A 294 12.48 -7.90 -9.37
CA PRO A 294 11.87 -7.91 -8.06
C PRO A 294 11.29 -9.30 -7.77
N ASP A 295 12.02 -10.04 -6.94
CA ASP A 295 11.65 -11.37 -6.45
C ASP A 295 12.31 -11.62 -5.07
N GLY A 296 11.48 -11.73 -4.03
CA GLY A 296 11.88 -11.93 -2.65
C GLY A 296 10.87 -11.38 -1.64
N SER A 297 10.96 -11.82 -0.39
CA SER A 297 10.07 -11.38 0.70
C SER A 297 10.24 -9.91 1.08
N THR A 298 11.31 -9.25 0.65
CA THR A 298 11.51 -7.79 0.82
C THR A 298 11.29 -7.02 -0.49
N ALA A 299 11.09 -7.71 -1.61
CA ALA A 299 10.98 -7.08 -2.92
C ALA A 299 9.65 -6.36 -3.08
N ARG A 300 9.70 -5.09 -3.48
CA ARG A 300 8.52 -4.31 -3.88
C ARG A 300 8.56 -4.08 -5.38
N ALA A 301 7.42 -4.19 -6.04
CA ALA A 301 7.31 -3.96 -7.47
C ALA A 301 6.23 -2.91 -7.76
N ARG A 302 6.52 -1.96 -8.65
CA ARG A 302 5.55 -0.95 -9.12
C ARG A 302 5.30 -1.10 -10.61
N LEU A 303 4.03 -1.22 -10.98
CA LEU A 303 3.56 -1.18 -12.35
C LEU A 303 3.00 0.22 -12.62
N GLY A 304 3.90 1.13 -13.00
CA GLY A 304 3.64 2.57 -13.06
C GLY A 304 3.17 3.10 -14.42
N SER A 305 3.39 4.39 -14.64
CA SER A 305 2.84 5.16 -15.78
C SER A 305 3.45 4.84 -17.15
N VAL A 306 4.44 3.95 -17.24
CA VAL A 306 5.22 3.73 -18.48
C VAL A 306 4.39 3.20 -19.64
N ILE A 307 3.32 2.43 -19.39
CA ILE A 307 2.48 1.89 -20.45
C ILE A 307 1.47 2.90 -20.97
N THR A 308 1.31 2.97 -22.30
CA THR A 308 0.37 3.89 -22.97
C THR A 308 -0.89 3.20 -23.51
N ALA A 309 -0.95 1.87 -23.41
CA ALA A 309 -2.08 1.02 -23.75
C ALA A 309 -2.05 -0.22 -22.84
N PRO A 310 -3.13 -1.02 -22.74
CA PRO A 310 -3.14 -2.23 -21.93
C PRO A 310 -1.99 -3.19 -22.27
N ARG A 311 -1.25 -3.66 -21.25
CA ARG A 311 -0.10 -4.57 -21.40
C ARG A 311 -0.23 -5.81 -20.52
N THR A 312 0.36 -6.90 -21.00
CA THR A 312 0.48 -8.17 -20.25
C THR A 312 1.92 -8.39 -19.79
N ILE A 313 2.08 -8.67 -18.50
CA ILE A 313 3.32 -9.12 -17.88
C ILE A 313 3.18 -10.62 -17.57
N THR A 314 4.06 -11.42 -18.15
CA THR A 314 4.04 -12.88 -18.00
C THR A 314 4.95 -13.34 -16.86
N LEU A 315 4.46 -14.26 -16.03
CA LEU A 315 5.24 -14.95 -15.00
C LEU A 315 5.80 -16.27 -15.56
N SER A 316 7.02 -16.25 -16.08
CA SER A 316 7.72 -17.45 -16.56
C SER A 316 8.35 -18.30 -15.44
N SER A 317 8.49 -17.73 -14.25
CA SER A 317 8.86 -18.40 -13.01
C SER A 317 7.94 -17.94 -11.88
N PRO A 318 7.87 -18.68 -10.75
CA PRO A 318 7.23 -18.16 -9.54
C PRO A 318 7.91 -16.87 -9.09
N ILE A 319 7.14 -15.91 -8.62
CA ILE A 319 7.63 -14.63 -8.09
C ILE A 319 7.11 -14.47 -6.67
N THR A 320 7.98 -14.05 -5.76
CA THR A 320 7.60 -13.64 -4.40
C THR A 320 7.76 -12.14 -4.24
N LEU A 321 6.80 -11.46 -3.64
CA LEU A 321 6.88 -10.04 -3.32
C LEU A 321 6.53 -9.78 -1.86
N ASN A 322 7.03 -8.67 -1.35
CA ASN A 322 6.49 -8.01 -0.19
C ASN A 322 5.18 -7.28 -0.54
N GLU A 323 5.22 -6.51 -1.63
CA GLU A 323 4.15 -5.62 -2.06
C GLU A 323 4.18 -5.42 -3.59
N LEU A 324 2.99 -5.23 -4.17
CA LEU A 324 2.80 -4.85 -5.56
C LEU A 324 1.92 -3.59 -5.65
N SER A 325 2.41 -2.54 -6.32
CA SER A 325 1.60 -1.35 -6.59
C SER A 325 1.29 -1.19 -8.08
N PHE A 326 0.08 -0.73 -8.38
CA PHE A 326 -0.36 -0.34 -9.71
C PHE A 326 -0.68 1.15 -9.74
N ASP A 327 -0.12 1.85 -10.72
CA ASP A 327 -0.27 3.29 -10.84
C ASP A 327 -0.36 3.71 -12.32
N ASN A 328 -1.42 3.24 -12.99
CA ASN A 328 -1.67 3.58 -14.39
C ASN A 328 -3.16 3.47 -14.75
N VAL A 329 -3.67 4.42 -15.53
CA VAL A 329 -5.05 4.34 -16.05
C VAL A 329 -5.24 3.22 -17.08
N ASN A 330 -4.18 2.84 -17.79
CA ASN A 330 -4.16 1.71 -18.71
C ASN A 330 -3.96 0.39 -17.94
N ALA A 331 -4.65 -0.65 -18.38
CA ALA A 331 -4.65 -1.93 -17.68
C ALA A 331 -3.32 -2.69 -17.80
N TYR A 332 -2.63 -2.92 -16.68
CA TYR A 332 -1.74 -4.07 -16.53
C TYR A 332 -2.52 -5.37 -16.32
N THR A 333 -2.09 -6.41 -17.02
CA THR A 333 -2.51 -7.80 -16.78
C THR A 333 -1.30 -8.64 -16.38
N ILE A 334 -1.28 -9.20 -15.18
CA ILE A 334 -0.28 -10.21 -14.79
C ILE A 334 -0.84 -11.58 -15.12
N ALA A 335 -0.15 -12.35 -15.95
CA ALA A 335 -0.59 -13.64 -16.47
C ALA A 335 0.52 -14.68 -16.43
N GLY A 336 0.18 -15.96 -16.69
CA GLY A 336 1.14 -17.06 -16.71
C GLY A 336 0.71 -18.23 -15.83
N GLY A 337 1.40 -19.36 -15.97
CA GLY A 337 1.12 -20.57 -15.19
C GLY A 337 1.80 -20.61 -13.81
N ASN A 338 2.72 -19.69 -13.54
CA ASN A 338 3.44 -19.62 -12.27
C ASN A 338 2.78 -18.66 -11.30
N ALA A 339 2.96 -18.92 -10.00
CA ALA A 339 2.31 -18.14 -8.96
C ALA A 339 3.03 -16.82 -8.65
N LEU A 340 2.25 -15.79 -8.40
CA LEU A 340 2.65 -14.58 -7.68
C LEU A 340 2.36 -14.77 -6.19
N SER A 341 3.38 -14.78 -5.35
CA SER A 341 3.26 -15.03 -3.91
C SER A 341 3.57 -13.77 -3.11
N PHE A 342 2.82 -13.53 -2.05
CA PHE A 342 3.07 -12.42 -1.12
C PHE A 342 3.51 -12.96 0.24
N ALA A 343 4.73 -12.64 0.68
CA ALA A 343 5.36 -13.25 1.86
C ALA A 343 6.34 -12.34 2.64
N GLY A 344 6.18 -11.01 2.55
CA GLY A 344 6.97 -10.02 3.30
C GLY A 344 6.31 -9.41 4.54
N THR A 345 6.84 -8.28 5.00
CA THR A 345 6.44 -7.57 6.24
C THR A 345 5.54 -6.35 6.03
N SER A 346 5.41 -5.81 4.81
CA SER A 346 4.56 -4.64 4.54
C SER A 346 3.10 -4.91 4.95
N THR A 347 2.43 -3.94 5.54
CA THR A 347 1.01 -4.03 5.88
C THR A 347 0.13 -4.06 4.63
N THR A 348 0.59 -3.46 3.53
CA THR A 348 -0.07 -3.51 2.22
C THR A 348 0.53 -4.62 1.36
N ILE A 349 -0.34 -5.42 0.76
CA ILE A 349 0.01 -6.52 -0.14
C ILE A 349 -0.08 -6.04 -1.58
N ILE A 350 -1.21 -5.44 -1.93
CA ILE A 350 -1.45 -4.85 -3.24
C ILE A 350 -2.04 -3.46 -3.04
N ASP A 351 -1.48 -2.47 -3.72
CA ASP A 351 -2.05 -1.13 -3.82
C ASP A 351 -2.43 -0.83 -5.28
N VAL A 352 -3.62 -0.30 -5.48
CA VAL A 352 -4.09 0.17 -6.79
C VAL A 352 -4.44 1.64 -6.64
N ALA A 353 -3.50 2.49 -7.02
CA ALA A 353 -3.63 3.94 -6.92
C ALA A 353 -4.58 4.52 -7.97
N ARG A 354 -4.59 3.95 -9.19
CA ARG A 354 -5.53 4.32 -10.26
C ARG A 354 -5.66 3.22 -11.30
N GLY A 355 -6.78 3.19 -12.00
CA GLY A 355 -7.01 2.31 -13.15
C GLY A 355 -7.66 0.97 -12.79
N SER A 356 -7.84 0.11 -13.79
CA SER A 356 -8.43 -1.22 -13.62
C SER A 356 -7.47 -2.29 -14.12
N HIS A 357 -7.04 -3.16 -13.22
CA HIS A 357 -5.98 -4.14 -13.46
C HIS A 357 -6.44 -5.56 -13.21
N THR A 358 -5.72 -6.52 -13.79
CA THR A 358 -6.04 -7.94 -13.66
C THR A 358 -4.81 -8.76 -13.30
N ILE A 359 -4.96 -9.67 -12.35
CA ILE A 359 -4.03 -10.76 -12.09
C ILE A 359 -4.77 -12.06 -12.41
N SER A 360 -4.38 -12.66 -13.53
CA SER A 360 -4.91 -13.94 -14.03
C SER A 360 -3.98 -15.12 -13.74
N ALA A 361 -2.72 -14.84 -13.39
CA ALA A 361 -1.82 -15.83 -12.84
C ALA A 361 -2.31 -16.31 -11.45
N PRO A 362 -1.92 -17.53 -11.00
CA PRO A 362 -2.17 -17.97 -9.63
C PRO A 362 -1.60 -16.99 -8.61
N VAL A 363 -2.30 -16.74 -7.50
CA VAL A 363 -1.86 -15.87 -6.41
C VAL A 363 -1.84 -16.65 -5.10
N ASN A 364 -0.72 -16.54 -4.37
CA ASN A 364 -0.59 -17.07 -3.01
C ASN A 364 -0.46 -15.89 -2.04
N ILE A 365 -1.37 -15.79 -1.07
CA ILE A 365 -1.28 -14.81 0.01
C ILE A 365 -0.82 -15.55 1.27
N ASN A 366 0.46 -15.40 1.61
CA ASN A 366 1.10 -16.11 2.72
C ASN A 366 1.35 -15.21 3.94
N LYS A 367 0.78 -14.00 3.94
CA LYS A 367 0.88 -12.99 4.98
C LYS A 367 -0.46 -12.30 5.18
N THR A 368 -0.69 -11.82 6.40
CA THR A 368 -1.76 -10.86 6.69
C THR A 368 -1.42 -9.51 6.06
N GLY A 369 -2.45 -8.78 5.64
CA GLY A 369 -2.28 -7.42 5.13
C GLY A 369 -3.49 -6.90 4.35
N ALA A 370 -3.31 -5.75 3.72
CA ALA A 370 -4.35 -5.04 3.00
C ALA A 370 -4.21 -5.16 1.48
N ILE A 371 -5.33 -5.22 0.79
CA ILE A 371 -5.46 -4.87 -0.62
C ILE A 371 -6.17 -3.52 -0.67
N SER A 372 -5.44 -2.48 -1.05
CA SER A 372 -5.95 -1.12 -1.23
C SER A 372 -6.35 -0.92 -2.68
N VAL A 373 -7.55 -0.39 -2.91
CA VAL A 373 -8.01 0.01 -4.24
C VAL A 373 -8.65 1.38 -4.15
N ALA A 374 -8.03 2.37 -4.79
CA ALA A 374 -8.49 3.75 -4.80
C ALA A 374 -9.89 3.91 -5.44
N ALA A 375 -10.49 5.08 -5.24
CA ALA A 375 -11.76 5.42 -5.90
C ALA A 375 -11.66 5.26 -7.42
N ASP A 376 -12.79 4.92 -8.06
CA ASP A 376 -12.91 4.71 -9.51
C ASP A 376 -11.92 3.69 -10.12
N SER A 377 -11.32 2.86 -9.27
CA SER A 377 -10.29 1.89 -9.64
C SER A 377 -10.72 0.45 -9.32
N GLY A 378 -10.04 -0.51 -9.94
CA GLY A 378 -10.41 -1.91 -9.88
C GLY A 378 -9.22 -2.86 -9.89
N LEU A 379 -9.30 -3.92 -9.09
CA LEU A 379 -8.41 -5.07 -9.16
C LEU A 379 -9.20 -6.35 -9.38
N THR A 380 -8.86 -7.12 -10.40
CA THR A 380 -9.46 -8.45 -10.64
C THR A 380 -8.44 -9.55 -10.42
N LEU A 381 -8.66 -10.41 -9.42
CA LEU A 381 -7.91 -11.62 -9.15
C LEU A 381 -8.68 -12.83 -9.70
N SER A 382 -8.40 -13.20 -10.94
CA SER A 382 -9.13 -14.24 -11.68
C SER A 382 -8.44 -15.61 -11.71
N GLY A 383 -7.15 -15.65 -11.39
CA GLY A 383 -6.38 -16.89 -11.24
C GLY A 383 -6.77 -17.68 -9.99
N THR A 384 -6.14 -18.85 -9.82
CA THR A 384 -6.28 -19.64 -8.58
C THR A 384 -5.76 -18.83 -7.40
N LEU A 385 -6.52 -18.80 -6.30
CA LEU A 385 -6.15 -18.11 -5.07
C LEU A 385 -5.87 -19.14 -3.98
N SER A 386 -4.74 -18.99 -3.30
CA SER A 386 -4.41 -19.76 -2.11
C SER A 386 -4.00 -18.83 -0.97
N PHE A 387 -4.34 -19.23 0.25
CA PHE A 387 -4.10 -18.43 1.45
C PHE A 387 -3.46 -19.33 2.51
N ALA A 388 -2.42 -18.83 3.19
CA ALA A 388 -1.87 -19.54 4.34
C ALA A 388 -2.87 -19.52 5.51
N SER A 389 -2.74 -20.50 6.42
CA SER A 389 -3.50 -20.51 7.68
C SER A 389 -3.18 -19.26 8.51
N GLY A 390 -4.19 -18.68 9.15
CA GLY A 390 -4.04 -17.47 9.98
C GLY A 390 -4.08 -16.15 9.21
N VAL A 391 -4.23 -16.17 7.88
CA VAL A 391 -4.25 -14.92 7.09
C VAL A 391 -5.51 -14.12 7.39
N ALA A 392 -5.30 -12.87 7.82
CA ALA A 392 -6.30 -11.82 7.84
C ALA A 392 -6.10 -10.89 6.64
N LEU A 393 -7.16 -10.65 5.88
CA LEU A 393 -7.13 -9.80 4.70
C LEU A 393 -8.05 -8.60 4.90
N SER A 394 -7.50 -7.39 4.77
CA SER A 394 -8.27 -6.16 4.74
C SER A 394 -8.45 -5.66 3.31
N LYS A 395 -9.66 -5.24 2.94
CA LYS A 395 -9.93 -4.47 1.73
C LYS A 395 -10.14 -3.00 2.11
N THR A 396 -9.27 -2.12 1.65
CA THR A 396 -9.32 -0.66 1.90
C THR A 396 -9.48 0.12 0.60
N GLY A 397 -9.76 1.43 0.72
CA GLY A 397 -10.02 2.32 -0.42
C GLY A 397 -11.40 2.10 -1.06
N ALA A 398 -11.93 3.15 -1.70
CA ALA A 398 -13.32 3.16 -2.19
C ALA A 398 -13.57 2.29 -3.43
N GLY A 399 -12.52 1.78 -4.10
CA GLY A 399 -12.62 1.00 -5.33
C GLY A 399 -13.05 -0.45 -5.13
N THR A 400 -13.01 -1.21 -6.22
CA THR A 400 -13.50 -2.60 -6.27
C THR A 400 -12.37 -3.63 -6.31
N LEU A 401 -12.41 -4.59 -5.40
CA LEU A 401 -11.66 -5.85 -5.51
C LEU A 401 -12.61 -6.95 -6.01
N ALA A 402 -12.34 -7.49 -7.19
CA ALA A 402 -13.01 -8.68 -7.71
C ALA A 402 -12.08 -9.90 -7.55
N ALA A 403 -12.57 -11.00 -6.99
CA ALA A 403 -11.78 -12.20 -6.74
C ALA A 403 -12.54 -13.47 -7.12
N ARG A 404 -11.84 -14.51 -7.57
CA ARG A 404 -12.44 -15.82 -7.89
C ARG A 404 -13.22 -16.42 -6.70
N ASN A 405 -12.61 -16.35 -5.53
CA ASN A 405 -13.17 -16.68 -4.22
C ASN A 405 -12.23 -16.08 -3.16
N LEU A 406 -12.68 -15.99 -1.90
CA LEU A 406 -11.81 -15.66 -0.77
C LEU A 406 -11.92 -16.75 0.28
N ARG A 407 -10.79 -17.38 0.62
CA ARG A 407 -10.70 -18.47 1.59
C ARG A 407 -9.65 -18.12 2.65
N VAL A 408 -9.98 -17.14 3.48
CA VAL A 408 -9.09 -16.52 4.50
C VAL A 408 -9.61 -16.80 5.90
N ASP A 409 -8.83 -16.58 6.94
CA ASP A 409 -9.35 -16.71 8.31
C ASP A 409 -10.15 -15.47 8.69
N SER A 410 -9.63 -14.26 8.41
CA SER A 410 -10.40 -13.02 8.58
C SER A 410 -10.51 -12.24 7.28
N LEU A 411 -11.72 -11.77 6.98
CA LEU A 411 -11.96 -10.78 5.93
C LEU A 411 -12.53 -9.50 6.54
N ASN A 412 -11.80 -8.40 6.41
CA ASN A 412 -12.21 -7.09 6.86
C ASN A 412 -12.47 -6.22 5.62
N ILE A 413 -13.69 -5.71 5.46
CA ILE A 413 -14.02 -4.79 4.36
C ILE A 413 -14.16 -3.39 4.95
N ASP A 414 -13.07 -2.63 4.88
CA ASP A 414 -12.95 -1.30 5.48
C ASP A 414 -13.21 -0.18 4.47
N GLY A 415 -13.19 -0.49 3.17
CA GLY A 415 -13.54 0.46 2.11
C GLY A 415 -14.01 -0.20 0.81
N GLY A 416 -14.96 0.46 0.15
CA GLY A 416 -15.39 0.12 -1.21
C GLY A 416 -16.14 -1.21 -1.31
N LYS A 417 -15.82 -1.97 -2.37
CA LYS A 417 -16.52 -3.20 -2.73
C LYS A 417 -15.56 -4.39 -2.86
N VAL A 418 -15.95 -5.52 -2.29
CA VAL A 418 -15.44 -6.85 -2.65
C VAL A 418 -16.50 -7.54 -3.51
N SER A 419 -16.11 -8.14 -4.62
CA SER A 419 -16.99 -8.92 -5.50
C SER A 419 -16.40 -10.29 -5.75
N ILE A 420 -17.18 -11.35 -5.52
CA ILE A 420 -16.81 -12.69 -5.95
C ILE A 420 -17.19 -12.84 -7.42
N LEU A 421 -16.25 -13.18 -8.29
CA LEU A 421 -16.49 -13.34 -9.72
C LEU A 421 -17.55 -14.42 -9.97
N ALA A 422 -18.40 -14.21 -10.97
CA ALA A 422 -19.44 -15.18 -11.31
C ALA A 422 -18.80 -16.52 -11.74
N ASP A 423 -19.12 -17.57 -10.99
CA ASP A 423 -18.71 -18.95 -11.27
C ASP A 423 -19.97 -19.82 -11.13
N GLY A 424 -20.69 -19.69 -10.01
CA GLY A 424 -21.93 -20.44 -9.77
C GLY A 424 -21.71 -21.94 -9.64
N THR A 425 -20.46 -22.35 -9.43
CA THR A 425 -20.04 -23.73 -9.16
C THR A 425 -19.38 -23.82 -7.79
N ALA A 426 -19.01 -25.04 -7.38
CA ALA A 426 -18.29 -25.30 -6.13
C ALA A 426 -16.99 -24.49 -5.97
N GLY A 427 -16.32 -24.15 -7.08
CA GLY A 427 -15.07 -23.40 -7.08
C GLY A 427 -15.23 -21.91 -6.70
N GLY A 428 -16.45 -21.36 -6.82
CA GLY A 428 -16.76 -19.98 -6.44
C GLY A 428 -17.06 -19.78 -4.95
N ALA A 429 -17.19 -20.88 -4.19
CA ALA A 429 -17.47 -20.81 -2.76
C ALA A 429 -16.30 -20.19 -1.98
N SER A 430 -16.62 -19.14 -1.22
CA SER A 430 -15.72 -18.45 -0.30
C SER A 430 -15.87 -19.01 1.13
N ARG A 431 -14.82 -18.90 1.94
CA ARG A 431 -14.83 -19.29 3.36
C ARG A 431 -14.08 -18.25 4.19
N VAL A 432 -14.64 -17.90 5.33
CA VAL A 432 -14.01 -17.06 6.35
C VAL A 432 -14.29 -17.62 7.74
N THR A 433 -13.42 -17.36 8.71
CA THR A 433 -13.69 -17.61 10.13
C THR A 433 -14.36 -16.38 10.77
N SER A 434 -13.95 -15.18 10.32
CA SER A 434 -14.57 -13.91 10.69
C SER A 434 -14.78 -13.00 9.49
N LEU A 435 -15.90 -12.28 9.49
CA LEU A 435 -16.23 -11.25 8.52
C LEU A 435 -16.58 -9.96 9.26
N SER A 436 -15.94 -8.85 8.89
CA SER A 436 -16.33 -7.50 9.33
C SER A 436 -16.54 -6.58 8.13
N GLN A 437 -17.49 -5.65 8.26
CA GLN A 437 -17.81 -4.65 7.25
C GLN A 437 -17.96 -3.28 7.90
N SER A 438 -17.18 -2.32 7.42
CA SER A 438 -17.38 -0.90 7.74
C SER A 438 -18.64 -0.35 7.06
N ALA A 439 -19.21 0.72 7.62
CA ALA A 439 -20.44 1.31 7.09
C ALA A 439 -20.28 1.71 5.61
N GLY A 440 -21.29 1.40 4.79
CA GLY A 440 -21.29 1.72 3.35
C GLY A 440 -20.49 0.76 2.46
N THR A 441 -19.76 -0.20 3.03
CA THR A 441 -19.01 -1.20 2.23
C THR A 441 -19.91 -2.31 1.70
N THR A 442 -19.46 -3.01 0.66
CA THR A 442 -20.25 -4.06 0.00
C THR A 442 -19.44 -5.34 -0.22
N LEU A 443 -20.02 -6.49 0.11
CA LEU A 443 -19.61 -7.82 -0.35
C LEU A 443 -20.65 -8.33 -1.35
N ASP A 444 -20.32 -8.38 -2.64
CA ASP A 444 -21.18 -8.89 -3.69
C ASP A 444 -20.81 -10.32 -4.04
N LEU A 445 -21.67 -11.27 -3.66
CA LEU A 445 -21.45 -12.70 -3.89
C LEU A 445 -21.77 -13.12 -5.33
N THR A 446 -22.27 -12.23 -6.17
CA THR A 446 -22.77 -12.54 -7.53
C THR A 446 -23.70 -13.76 -7.48
N ASN A 447 -23.29 -14.92 -8.01
CA ASN A 447 -24.05 -16.17 -7.98
C ASN A 447 -23.40 -17.28 -7.13
N ASN A 448 -22.54 -16.91 -6.18
CA ASN A 448 -21.73 -17.84 -5.38
C ASN A 448 -22.22 -18.00 -3.94
N GLY A 449 -21.48 -18.82 -3.17
CA GLY A 449 -21.71 -19.06 -1.75
C GLY A 449 -20.59 -18.54 -0.85
N LEU A 450 -20.93 -18.32 0.41
CA LEU A 450 -20.02 -17.94 1.50
C LEU A 450 -20.30 -18.83 2.72
N ALA A 451 -19.25 -19.45 3.26
CA ALA A 451 -19.28 -20.13 4.55
C ALA A 451 -18.55 -19.27 5.59
N ILE A 452 -19.20 -18.98 6.71
CA ILE A 452 -18.61 -18.33 7.88
C ILE A 452 -18.47 -19.39 8.97
N ASP A 453 -17.28 -19.98 9.05
CA ASP A 453 -16.91 -21.09 9.93
C ASP A 453 -16.37 -20.53 11.25
N TYR A 454 -17.28 -20.18 12.15
CA TYR A 454 -16.98 -19.28 13.27
C TYR A 454 -16.49 -20.03 14.51
N THR A 455 -15.92 -19.28 15.45
CA THR A 455 -15.66 -19.78 16.80
C THR A 455 -16.38 -18.90 17.82
N GLY A 456 -16.92 -19.50 18.87
CA GLY A 456 -17.64 -18.76 19.91
C GLY A 456 -19.11 -18.49 19.55
N ALA A 457 -19.54 -17.22 19.65
CA ALA A 457 -20.93 -16.86 19.41
C ALA A 457 -21.24 -16.86 17.90
N SER A 458 -22.38 -17.43 17.52
CA SER A 458 -22.86 -17.40 16.14
C SER A 458 -22.98 -15.96 15.59
N PRO A 459 -22.46 -15.68 14.38
CA PRO A 459 -22.62 -14.41 13.71
C PRO A 459 -23.92 -14.32 12.89
N ALA A 460 -24.81 -15.33 12.91
CA ALA A 460 -25.97 -15.42 12.02
C ALA A 460 -26.84 -14.15 12.01
N GLY A 461 -27.10 -13.56 13.18
CA GLY A 461 -27.86 -12.31 13.28
C GLY A 461 -27.19 -11.11 12.59
N ALA A 462 -25.86 -11.01 12.68
CA ALA A 462 -25.09 -9.97 12.01
C ALA A 462 -25.06 -10.19 10.49
N ILE A 463 -24.87 -11.45 10.05
CA ILE A 463 -24.91 -11.83 8.64
C ILE A 463 -26.29 -11.54 8.03
N ARG A 464 -27.38 -11.88 8.74
CA ARG A 464 -28.75 -11.55 8.34
C ARG A 464 -28.94 -10.04 8.16
N ALA A 465 -28.48 -9.24 9.14
CA ALA A 465 -28.59 -7.78 9.05
C ALA A 465 -27.82 -7.22 7.85
N ALA A 466 -26.63 -7.75 7.56
CA ALA A 466 -25.84 -7.35 6.41
C ALA A 466 -26.51 -7.74 5.06
N ILE A 467 -27.15 -8.92 4.99
CA ILE A 467 -27.94 -9.33 3.82
C ILE A 467 -29.15 -8.41 3.61
N ILE A 468 -29.88 -8.06 4.68
CA ILE A 468 -31.05 -7.16 4.59
C ILE A 468 -30.65 -5.78 4.12
N SER A 469 -29.53 -5.26 4.64
CA SER A 469 -28.96 -4.00 4.18
C SER A 469 -28.63 -4.08 2.68
N GLY A 470 -27.97 -5.15 2.22
CA GLY A 470 -27.62 -5.35 0.81
C GLY A 470 -28.84 -5.50 -0.09
N ARG A 471 -29.87 -6.20 0.40
CA ARG A 471 -31.15 -6.41 -0.28
C ARG A 471 -31.89 -5.11 -0.58
N ALA A 472 -31.78 -4.09 0.28
CA ALA A 472 -32.39 -2.75 0.07
C ALA A 472 -33.86 -2.79 -0.40
N GLY A 473 -34.71 -3.54 0.31
CA GLY A 473 -36.13 -3.67 -0.06
C GLY A 473 -36.40 -4.55 -1.29
N GLY A 474 -35.41 -5.30 -1.77
CA GLY A 474 -35.50 -6.25 -2.87
C GLY A 474 -34.75 -5.82 -4.13
N THR A 475 -34.13 -4.64 -4.16
CA THR A 475 -33.37 -4.17 -5.31
C THR A 475 -31.95 -4.74 -5.36
N TRP A 476 -31.41 -5.23 -4.25
CA TRP A 476 -30.03 -5.72 -4.11
C TRP A 476 -28.95 -4.68 -4.43
N THR A 477 -29.26 -3.41 -4.19
CA THR A 477 -28.35 -2.27 -4.44
C THR A 477 -27.80 -1.62 -3.17
N GLY A 478 -28.12 -2.16 -2.00
CA GLY A 478 -27.67 -1.58 -0.72
C GLY A 478 -26.26 -2.00 -0.32
N PRO A 479 -25.68 -1.33 0.69
CA PRO A 479 -24.42 -1.76 1.32
C PRO A 479 -24.64 -3.02 2.17
N GLY A 480 -23.59 -3.75 2.51
CA GLY A 480 -23.67 -5.01 3.25
C GLY A 480 -23.35 -6.21 2.36
N ILE A 481 -24.05 -7.34 2.53
CA ILE A 481 -23.88 -8.53 1.70
C ILE A 481 -24.97 -8.54 0.63
N THR A 482 -24.58 -8.50 -0.65
CA THR A 482 -25.50 -8.41 -1.79
C THR A 482 -25.19 -9.45 -2.87
N SER A 483 -26.05 -9.50 -3.89
CA SER A 483 -25.86 -10.30 -5.10
C SER A 483 -26.31 -9.50 -6.31
N SER A 484 -25.37 -9.17 -7.19
CA SER A 484 -25.69 -8.54 -8.47
C SER A 484 -26.49 -9.45 -9.41
N ASN A 485 -26.40 -10.78 -9.26
CA ASN A 485 -27.28 -11.72 -9.96
C ASN A 485 -28.72 -11.68 -9.43
N ALA A 486 -28.90 -11.57 -8.12
CA ALA A 486 -30.22 -11.37 -7.52
C ALA A 486 -30.80 -10.00 -7.89
N ALA A 487 -29.98 -8.95 -7.99
CA ALA A 487 -30.41 -7.65 -8.51
C ALA A 487 -31.00 -7.76 -9.94
N ALA A 488 -30.39 -8.58 -10.79
CA ALA A 488 -30.86 -8.82 -12.15
C ALA A 488 -32.11 -9.72 -12.25
N SER A 489 -32.47 -10.43 -11.17
CA SER A 489 -33.60 -11.39 -11.13
C SER A 489 -34.30 -11.38 -9.77
N SER A 490 -34.64 -10.18 -9.29
CA SER A 490 -35.06 -9.93 -7.90
C SER A 490 -36.43 -10.48 -7.53
N SER A 491 -37.26 -10.84 -8.52
CA SER A 491 -38.53 -11.55 -8.33
C SER A 491 -38.35 -13.04 -8.04
N ASP A 492 -37.19 -13.60 -8.40
CA ASP A 492 -36.99 -15.04 -8.49
C ASP A 492 -35.90 -15.53 -7.54
N SER A 493 -34.91 -14.69 -7.25
CA SER A 493 -33.69 -15.10 -6.55
C SER A 493 -33.24 -14.12 -5.48
N ALA A 494 -32.44 -14.64 -4.56
CA ALA A 494 -31.99 -13.96 -3.35
C ALA A 494 -30.71 -14.59 -2.80
N LEU A 495 -30.24 -14.07 -1.66
CA LEU A 495 -29.23 -14.72 -0.83
C LEU A 495 -29.88 -15.44 0.35
N GLY A 496 -30.05 -16.75 0.24
CA GLY A 496 -30.48 -17.56 1.35
C GLY A 496 -29.37 -17.72 2.39
N TYR A 497 -29.74 -17.86 3.67
CA TYR A 497 -28.78 -18.09 4.75
C TYR A 497 -29.29 -19.13 5.74
N ALA A 498 -28.38 -19.85 6.38
CA ALA A 498 -28.74 -20.79 7.45
C ALA A 498 -27.54 -21.13 8.31
N GLU A 499 -27.78 -21.42 9.58
CA GLU A 499 -26.83 -22.23 10.36
C GLU A 499 -26.81 -23.65 9.80
N LEU A 500 -25.62 -24.22 9.61
CA LEU A 500 -25.51 -25.59 9.08
C LEU A 500 -26.24 -26.59 9.99
N SER A 501 -26.14 -26.39 11.30
CA SER A 501 -26.82 -27.20 12.30
C SER A 501 -28.36 -27.13 12.19
N ALA A 502 -28.92 -25.99 11.75
CA ALA A 502 -30.36 -25.82 11.55
C ALA A 502 -30.88 -26.56 10.31
N LEU A 503 -30.03 -26.79 9.30
CA LEU A 503 -30.38 -27.57 8.12
C LEU A 503 -30.43 -29.09 8.37
N GLY A 504 -30.02 -29.55 9.57
CA GLY A 504 -29.86 -30.97 9.87
C GLY A 504 -28.81 -31.66 8.98
N ALA A 505 -27.96 -30.88 8.31
CA ALA A 505 -26.92 -31.36 7.44
C ALA A 505 -25.71 -31.81 8.27
N ALA A 506 -25.12 -32.95 7.91
CA ALA A 506 -23.86 -33.36 8.51
C ALA A 506 -22.72 -32.42 8.06
N PRO A 507 -21.72 -32.17 8.93
CA PRO A 507 -20.45 -31.56 8.52
C PRO A 507 -19.92 -32.16 7.22
N GLY A 508 -19.44 -31.33 6.31
CA GLY A 508 -19.18 -31.76 4.95
C GLY A 508 -18.60 -30.66 4.07
N LEU A 509 -18.92 -30.73 2.77
CA LEU A 509 -18.47 -29.76 1.79
C LEU A 509 -19.61 -28.82 1.39
N PHE A 510 -19.37 -27.52 1.51
CA PHE A 510 -20.15 -26.46 0.87
C PHE A 510 -19.36 -25.95 -0.33
N GLY A 511 -19.68 -26.40 -1.54
CA GLY A 511 -18.78 -26.26 -2.67
C GLY A 511 -17.49 -27.05 -2.46
N GLU A 512 -16.34 -26.38 -2.46
CA GLU A 512 -15.03 -26.98 -2.14
C GLU A 512 -14.52 -26.63 -0.74
N VAL A 513 -15.30 -25.92 0.07
CA VAL A 513 -14.88 -25.55 1.44
C VAL A 513 -15.46 -26.53 2.45
N THR A 514 -14.64 -26.90 3.44
CA THR A 514 -15.07 -27.74 4.56
C THR A 514 -15.86 -26.93 5.56
N THR A 515 -16.94 -27.49 6.08
CA THR A 515 -17.82 -26.85 7.07
C THR A 515 -18.10 -27.81 8.21
N ASP A 516 -18.37 -27.26 9.39
CA ASP A 516 -18.82 -28.01 10.55
C ASP A 516 -20.13 -27.44 11.14
N ALA A 517 -20.51 -27.88 12.33
CA ALA A 517 -21.77 -27.48 12.94
C ALA A 517 -21.82 -25.98 13.30
N ASP A 518 -20.67 -25.34 13.49
CA ASP A 518 -20.50 -23.93 13.82
C ASP A 518 -20.19 -23.13 12.54
N THR A 519 -21.05 -23.30 11.53
CA THR A 519 -20.92 -22.61 10.24
C THR A 519 -22.24 -21.97 9.81
N VAL A 520 -22.19 -20.66 9.54
CA VAL A 520 -23.27 -19.96 8.81
C VAL A 520 -23.01 -20.07 7.31
N LEU A 521 -23.98 -20.58 6.58
CA LEU A 521 -23.98 -20.59 5.13
C LEU A 521 -24.76 -19.40 4.57
N VAL A 522 -24.24 -18.79 3.52
CA VAL A 522 -24.95 -17.84 2.65
C VAL A 522 -24.80 -18.33 1.22
N ARG A 523 -25.89 -18.38 0.46
CA ARG A 523 -25.87 -18.87 -0.93
C ARG A 523 -26.82 -18.06 -1.81
N TYR A 524 -26.37 -17.73 -3.02
CA TYR A 524 -27.30 -17.36 -4.09
C TYR A 524 -28.27 -18.52 -4.37
N THR A 525 -29.56 -18.27 -4.20
CA THR A 525 -30.61 -19.27 -4.40
C THR A 525 -31.92 -18.66 -4.90
N LEU A 526 -32.90 -19.51 -5.18
CA LEU A 526 -34.27 -19.14 -5.51
C LEU A 526 -35.05 -18.77 -4.25
N LEU A 527 -35.93 -17.77 -4.36
CA LEU A 527 -36.92 -17.50 -3.32
C LEU A 527 -37.81 -18.74 -3.16
N GLY A 528 -37.88 -19.32 -1.95
CA GLY A 528 -38.56 -20.59 -1.73
C GLY A 528 -37.65 -21.78 -1.39
N ASP A 529 -36.33 -21.66 -1.49
CA ASP A 529 -35.37 -22.75 -1.20
C ASP A 529 -34.87 -22.67 0.25
N SER A 530 -35.72 -23.07 1.21
CA SER A 530 -35.40 -23.02 2.64
C SER A 530 -34.16 -23.82 3.01
N ASN A 531 -33.95 -24.98 2.38
CA ASN A 531 -32.85 -25.88 2.74
C ASN A 531 -31.55 -25.62 1.96
N LEU A 532 -31.50 -24.55 1.14
CA LEU A 532 -30.35 -24.17 0.31
C LEU A 532 -29.89 -25.28 -0.65
N SER A 533 -30.80 -26.16 -1.09
CA SER A 533 -30.50 -27.25 -2.01
C SER A 533 -30.33 -26.78 -3.47
N GLY A 534 -30.70 -25.54 -3.77
CA GLY A 534 -30.82 -25.00 -5.12
C GLY A 534 -32.09 -25.43 -5.84
N ASN A 535 -33.04 -26.11 -5.17
CA ASN A 535 -34.28 -26.61 -5.75
C ASN A 535 -35.46 -26.22 -4.86
N VAL A 536 -36.47 -25.54 -5.42
CA VAL A 536 -37.70 -25.23 -4.66
C VAL A 536 -38.69 -26.37 -4.84
N ASN A 537 -38.92 -27.15 -3.78
CA ASN A 537 -39.75 -28.35 -3.84
C ASN A 537 -40.58 -28.59 -2.56
N ILE A 538 -41.12 -29.81 -2.41
CA ILE A 538 -42.00 -30.15 -1.29
C ILE A 538 -41.28 -30.17 0.07
N ALA A 539 -39.97 -30.38 0.09
CA ALA A 539 -39.16 -30.26 1.31
C ALA A 539 -39.22 -28.83 1.85
N ASP A 540 -39.07 -27.83 0.99
CA ASP A 540 -39.12 -26.42 1.38
C ASP A 540 -40.52 -25.99 1.80
N PHE A 541 -41.55 -26.47 1.08
CA PHE A 541 -42.93 -26.24 1.50
C PHE A 541 -43.21 -26.83 2.88
N SER A 542 -42.63 -28.00 3.20
CA SER A 542 -42.81 -28.64 4.51
C SER A 542 -42.18 -27.83 5.65
N LEU A 543 -41.02 -27.20 5.40
CA LEU A 543 -40.36 -26.30 6.35
C LEU A 543 -41.20 -25.04 6.59
N LEU A 544 -41.62 -24.36 5.52
CA LEU A 544 -42.51 -23.20 5.61
C LEU A 544 -43.81 -23.53 6.35
N ALA A 545 -44.45 -24.65 6.02
CA ALA A 545 -45.72 -25.04 6.62
C ALA A 545 -45.59 -25.35 8.11
N ALA A 546 -44.46 -25.89 8.55
CA ALA A 546 -44.19 -26.17 9.97
C ALA A 546 -44.10 -24.89 10.82
N ASN A 547 -43.68 -23.78 10.20
CA ASN A 547 -43.46 -22.49 10.85
C ASN A 547 -44.51 -21.42 10.45
N PHE A 548 -45.61 -21.80 9.81
CA PHE A 548 -46.58 -20.83 9.30
C PHE A 548 -47.22 -20.00 10.42
N ASN A 549 -47.27 -18.69 10.24
CA ASN A 549 -47.78 -17.70 11.19
C ASN A 549 -46.98 -17.64 12.51
N SER A 550 -45.69 -17.99 12.48
CA SER A 550 -44.72 -17.73 13.54
C SER A 550 -43.56 -16.88 13.04
N GLY A 551 -42.70 -16.46 13.98
CA GLY A 551 -41.40 -15.93 13.61
C GLY A 551 -40.51 -17.03 13.03
N GLY A 552 -39.60 -16.68 12.13
CA GLY A 552 -38.68 -17.63 11.52
C GLY A 552 -37.58 -16.94 10.73
N GLU A 553 -36.57 -17.72 10.38
CA GLU A 553 -35.49 -17.33 9.49
C GLU A 553 -35.69 -17.90 8.08
N TRP A 554 -34.71 -17.72 7.19
CA TRP A 554 -34.79 -18.22 5.82
C TRP A 554 -35.05 -19.74 5.75
N TYR A 555 -34.35 -20.53 6.59
CA TYR A 555 -34.55 -21.99 6.64
C TYR A 555 -35.86 -22.43 7.29
N ASP A 556 -36.58 -21.52 7.94
CA ASP A 556 -37.94 -21.73 8.43
C ASP A 556 -39.01 -21.35 7.41
N GLY A 557 -38.62 -20.62 6.35
CA GLY A 557 -39.51 -20.19 5.28
C GLY A 557 -39.77 -18.67 5.20
N ASP A 558 -39.00 -17.82 5.88
CA ASP A 558 -39.04 -16.35 5.69
C ASP A 558 -38.14 -15.93 4.51
N TYR A 559 -38.71 -15.78 3.32
CA TYR A 559 -37.96 -15.46 2.10
C TYR A 559 -37.91 -13.96 1.80
N ASN A 560 -38.74 -13.16 2.49
CA ASN A 560 -38.80 -11.72 2.31
C ASN A 560 -38.03 -10.94 3.40
N TYR A 561 -37.50 -11.65 4.41
CA TYR A 561 -36.70 -11.18 5.53
C TYR A 561 -37.47 -10.30 6.54
N ASP A 562 -38.79 -10.46 6.64
CA ASP A 562 -39.65 -9.68 7.54
C ASP A 562 -39.79 -10.29 8.96
N ASN A 563 -39.06 -11.38 9.24
CA ASN A 563 -39.09 -12.19 10.47
C ASN A 563 -40.42 -12.93 10.72
N THR A 564 -41.33 -13.02 9.74
CA THR A 564 -42.63 -13.69 9.92
C THR A 564 -42.95 -14.59 8.75
N VAL A 565 -42.99 -15.90 8.98
CA VAL A 565 -43.36 -16.87 7.94
C VAL A 565 -44.86 -16.80 7.68
N ASN A 566 -45.28 -16.27 6.52
CA ASN A 566 -46.69 -16.02 6.24
C ASN A 566 -47.09 -16.24 4.76
N ILE A 567 -48.25 -15.72 4.36
CA ILE A 567 -48.79 -15.86 3.00
C ILE A 567 -47.90 -15.18 1.95
N GLY A 568 -47.16 -14.14 2.34
CA GLY A 568 -46.16 -13.48 1.50
C GLY A 568 -45.07 -14.45 1.09
N ASP A 569 -44.51 -15.20 2.03
CA ASP A 569 -43.46 -16.20 1.77
C ASP A 569 -43.98 -17.38 0.98
N PHE A 570 -45.19 -17.85 1.30
CA PHE A 570 -45.83 -18.90 0.51
C PHE A 570 -45.97 -18.49 -0.97
N SER A 571 -46.32 -17.22 -1.22
CA SER A 571 -46.43 -16.70 -2.59
C SER A 571 -45.09 -16.70 -3.32
N LEU A 572 -44.00 -16.39 -2.62
CA LEU A 572 -42.63 -16.43 -3.16
C LEU A 572 -42.17 -17.85 -3.48
N LEU A 573 -42.43 -18.81 -2.58
CA LEU A 573 -42.16 -20.23 -2.82
C LEU A 573 -43.00 -20.75 -3.99
N ALA A 574 -44.31 -20.46 -4.01
CA ALA A 574 -45.20 -20.94 -5.05
C ALA A 574 -44.82 -20.43 -6.44
N ALA A 575 -44.34 -19.18 -6.54
CA ALA A 575 -43.84 -18.60 -7.79
C ALA A 575 -42.61 -19.34 -8.34
N ASN A 576 -41.83 -20.00 -7.47
CA ASN A 576 -40.63 -20.73 -7.85
C ASN A 576 -40.74 -22.25 -7.74
N PHE A 577 -41.91 -22.79 -7.37
CA PHE A 577 -42.08 -24.22 -7.13
C PHE A 577 -41.70 -25.07 -8.34
N ASN A 578 -40.95 -26.14 -8.10
CA ASN A 578 -40.39 -27.04 -9.12
C ASN A 578 -39.37 -26.39 -10.07
N ARG A 579 -38.83 -25.22 -9.70
CA ARG A 579 -37.63 -24.65 -10.33
C ARG A 579 -36.37 -25.09 -9.60
N ALA A 580 -35.27 -25.09 -10.33
CA ALA A 580 -33.94 -25.35 -9.81
C ALA A 580 -32.97 -24.32 -10.39
N LEU A 581 -31.96 -23.95 -9.61
CA LEU A 581 -30.76 -23.35 -10.15
C LEU A 581 -30.04 -24.36 -11.06
N PRO A 582 -29.26 -23.91 -12.06
CA PRO A 582 -28.36 -24.79 -12.80
C PRO A 582 -27.54 -25.62 -11.81
N ALA A 583 -27.55 -26.94 -11.96
CA ALA A 583 -26.83 -27.81 -11.05
C ALA A 583 -25.34 -27.45 -11.03
N ASP A 584 -24.75 -27.42 -9.84
CA ASP A 584 -23.29 -27.42 -9.67
C ASP A 584 -22.76 -28.60 -10.52
N GLY A 585 -21.99 -28.31 -11.57
CA GLY A 585 -21.64 -29.28 -12.62
C GLY A 585 -21.12 -30.62 -12.05
N PRO A 586 -21.32 -31.74 -12.77
CA PRO A 586 -20.99 -33.07 -12.26
C PRO A 586 -19.53 -33.15 -11.85
N ARG A 587 -19.30 -33.61 -10.61
CA ARG A 587 -17.99 -33.92 -10.07
C ARG A 587 -17.32 -34.94 -11.00
N GLY A 588 -16.27 -34.52 -11.72
CA GLY A 588 -15.30 -35.47 -12.24
C GLY A 588 -14.73 -36.18 -11.01
N ALA A 589 -15.00 -37.48 -10.86
CA ALA A 589 -14.29 -38.27 -9.87
C ALA A 589 -12.80 -38.05 -10.15
N VAL A 590 -12.12 -37.38 -9.21
CA VAL A 590 -10.66 -37.28 -9.23
C VAL A 590 -10.17 -38.72 -9.32
N PRO A 591 -9.42 -39.12 -10.37
CA PRO A 591 -8.80 -40.43 -10.37
C PRO A 591 -7.97 -40.53 -9.11
N GLU A 592 -8.31 -41.46 -8.23
CA GLU A 592 -7.52 -41.70 -7.02
C GLU A 592 -6.06 -41.84 -7.45
N PRO A 593 -5.11 -41.19 -6.76
CA PRO A 593 -3.72 -41.31 -7.12
C PRO A 593 -3.35 -42.80 -7.08
N ALA A 594 -2.84 -43.31 -8.20
CA ALA A 594 -2.44 -44.71 -8.37
C ALA A 594 -1.37 -45.20 -7.37
N THR A 595 -0.93 -44.34 -6.44
CA THR A 595 -0.02 -44.65 -5.34
C THR A 595 -0.67 -45.54 -4.27
N ALA A 596 -1.98 -45.45 -4.04
CA ALA A 596 -2.67 -46.31 -3.05
C ALA A 596 -2.77 -47.78 -3.51
N THR A 597 -3.00 -48.01 -4.81
CA THR A 597 -3.01 -49.35 -5.41
C THR A 597 -1.61 -49.96 -5.54
N LEU A 598 -0.57 -49.14 -5.73
CA LEU A 598 0.83 -49.59 -5.74
C LEU A 598 1.33 -49.99 -4.34
N LEU A 599 0.91 -49.31 -3.28
CA LEU A 599 1.27 -49.68 -1.90
C LEU A 599 0.58 -50.97 -1.44
N LEU A 600 -0.67 -51.22 -1.86
CA LEU A 600 -1.37 -52.46 -1.57
C LEU A 600 -0.76 -53.65 -2.34
N ALA A 601 -0.36 -53.46 -3.60
CA ALA A 601 0.32 -54.48 -4.40
C ALA A 601 1.72 -54.81 -3.87
N ALA A 602 2.48 -53.82 -3.38
CA ALA A 602 3.78 -54.01 -2.76
C ALA A 602 3.68 -54.73 -1.40
N ALA A 603 2.66 -54.44 -0.59
CA ALA A 603 2.40 -55.13 0.67
C ALA A 603 2.02 -56.61 0.47
N LEU A 604 1.22 -56.92 -0.56
CA LEU A 604 0.84 -58.29 -0.94
C LEU A 604 2.01 -59.08 -1.56
N ALA A 605 2.90 -58.43 -2.32
CA ALA A 605 4.11 -59.04 -2.86
C ALA A 605 5.18 -59.28 -1.77
N GLY A 606 5.27 -58.40 -0.76
CA GLY A 606 6.16 -58.55 0.40
C GLY A 606 5.76 -59.70 1.33
N HIS A 607 4.46 -59.97 1.47
CA HIS A 607 3.97 -61.07 2.30
C HIS A 607 4.17 -62.47 1.68
N ARG A 608 4.24 -62.57 0.34
CA ARG A 608 4.54 -63.84 -0.35
C ARG A 608 6.01 -64.25 -0.31
N ARG A 609 6.96 -63.35 0.00
CA ARG A 609 8.40 -63.65 0.08
C ARG A 609 8.92 -64.03 1.47
N ARG A 610 8.06 -64.05 2.51
CA ARG A 610 8.45 -64.44 3.89
C ARG A 610 7.97 -65.83 4.33
N ARG A 611 7.59 -66.69 3.37
CA ARG A 611 7.37 -68.13 3.62
C ARG A 611 8.25 -68.96 2.67
N SER A 612 9.50 -69.12 3.06
CA SER A 612 10.42 -70.18 2.64
C SER A 612 11.37 -70.47 3.80
#